data_AF-M1BXC1-F1
#
_entry.id   AF-M1BXC1-F1
#
_cell.length_a   1.000
_cell.length_b   1.000
_cell.length_c   1.000
_cell.angle_alpha   90.00
_cell.angle_beta   90.00
_cell.angle_gamma   90.00
#
_symmetry.space_group_name_H-M   'P 1'
#
loop_
_entity.id
_entity.type
_entity.pdbx_description
1 polymer ?
#
loop_
_entity_poly.entity_id
_entity_poly.type
_entity_poly.pdbx_seq_one_letter_code
_entity_poly.pdbx_strand_id
1 'polypeptide(L)'
;MNLEVVKHCGSVLFLESIFPFIFPQDSWISPNEVTIPSIYAIPASFYDGNNPKIRVMHDDIDLKLHCIRLNVRFGIRIFNDVNPRFTFVVDASFRLCEVLDKCDVHVKKRYAECGGDSKWKPVVNRDYQNICLQ
;
A
#
# COMPACT_ATOMS: atom_id res chain seq x y z
N MET A 1 -3.70 -2.48 11.13
CA MET A 1 -2.95 -1.68 10.14
C MET A 1 -1.72 -2.48 9.78
N ASN A 2 -1.77 -3.20 8.66
CA ASN A 2 -0.75 -4.19 8.30
C ASN A 2 0.54 -3.44 7.91
N LEU A 3 1.56 -3.57 8.77
CA LEU A 3 2.76 -2.74 8.81
C LEU A 3 3.76 -3.03 7.67
N GLU A 4 3.54 -4.07 6.87
CA GLU A 4 4.47 -4.47 5.80
C GLU A 4 4.32 -3.63 4.53
N VAL A 5 3.11 -3.17 4.19
CA VAL A 5 2.86 -2.38 2.96
C VAL A 5 3.46 -0.98 3.05
N VAL A 6 3.35 -0.31 4.21
CA VAL A 6 3.85 1.06 4.39
C VAL A 6 5.35 1.11 4.76
N LYS A 7 5.89 0.08 5.44
CA LYS A 7 7.34 -0.05 5.62
C LYS A 7 8.07 -0.23 4.29
N HIS A 8 7.42 -0.85 3.31
CA HIS A 8 7.94 -0.94 1.95
C HIS A 8 7.75 0.36 1.18
N CYS A 9 6.64 1.09 1.27
CA CYS A 9 6.49 2.32 0.46
C CYS A 9 7.51 3.43 0.78
N GLY A 10 7.96 3.58 2.05
CA GLY A 10 9.02 4.55 2.39
C GLY A 10 10.43 4.09 2.01
N SER A 11 10.69 2.77 2.12
CA SER A 11 11.99 2.20 1.78
C SER A 11 12.16 1.99 0.28
N VAL A 12 11.10 1.62 -0.45
CA VAL A 12 11.09 1.41 -1.91
C VAL A 12 11.34 2.73 -2.64
N LEU A 13 10.66 3.83 -2.26
CA LEU A 13 10.87 5.13 -2.90
C LEU A 13 12.30 5.67 -2.68
N PHE A 14 12.94 5.35 -1.55
CA PHE A 14 14.30 5.79 -1.23
C PHE A 14 15.40 4.83 -1.76
N LEU A 15 15.11 3.53 -1.82
CA LEU A 15 16.05 2.50 -2.29
C LEU A 15 16.01 2.34 -3.82
N GLU A 16 14.92 2.65 -4.51
CA GLU A 16 14.85 2.61 -5.98
C GLU A 16 15.81 3.62 -6.63
N SER A 17 15.96 4.80 -6.01
CA SER A 17 16.91 5.83 -6.46
C SER A 17 18.38 5.42 -6.27
N ILE A 18 18.70 4.50 -5.35
CA ILE A 18 20.08 4.19 -4.94
C ILE A 18 20.49 2.77 -5.36
N PHE A 19 19.54 1.84 -5.45
CA PHE A 19 19.77 0.41 -5.66
C PHE A 19 18.72 -0.21 -6.60
N PRO A 20 18.72 0.16 -7.89
CA PRO A 20 17.78 -0.36 -8.89
C PRO A 20 17.89 -1.88 -9.11
N PHE A 21 18.99 -2.51 -8.69
CA PHE A 21 19.21 -3.96 -8.80
C PHE A 21 18.49 -4.81 -7.74
N ILE A 22 17.93 -4.20 -6.69
CA ILE A 22 17.16 -4.93 -5.66
C ILE A 22 15.70 -5.13 -6.08
N PHE A 23 15.19 -4.30 -7.00
CA PHE A 23 13.81 -4.34 -7.48
C PHE A 23 13.81 -4.63 -8.98
N PRO A 24 13.65 -5.89 -9.41
CA PRO A 24 13.56 -6.23 -10.83
C PRO A 24 12.39 -5.47 -11.46
N GLN A 25 12.67 -4.63 -12.46
CA GLN A 25 11.67 -3.79 -13.15
C GLN A 25 10.49 -4.62 -13.69
N ASP A 26 10.71 -5.88 -14.04
CA ASP A 26 9.68 -6.78 -14.59
C ASP A 26 8.59 -7.20 -13.60
N SER A 27 8.72 -6.85 -12.31
CA SER A 27 7.76 -7.25 -11.27
C SER A 27 6.85 -6.12 -10.76
N TRP A 28 6.99 -4.91 -11.30
CA TRP A 28 6.22 -3.73 -10.88
C TRP A 28 5.39 -3.19 -12.03
N ILE A 29 4.14 -2.83 -11.74
CA ILE A 29 3.20 -2.30 -12.73
C ILE A 29 2.79 -0.86 -12.38
N SER A 30 2.64 0.00 -13.38
CA SER A 30 2.10 1.35 -13.16
C SER A 30 0.63 1.28 -12.75
N PRO A 31 0.14 2.14 -11.85
CA PRO A 31 -1.29 2.21 -11.52
C PRO A 31 -2.20 2.38 -12.75
N ASN A 32 -1.69 2.96 -13.85
CA ASN A 32 -2.47 3.13 -15.08
C ASN A 32 -2.63 1.83 -15.88
N GLU A 33 -1.70 0.89 -15.74
CA GLU A 33 -1.66 -0.39 -16.44
C GLU A 33 -2.45 -1.47 -15.68
N VAL A 34 -2.80 -1.23 -14.42
CA VAL A 34 -3.60 -2.15 -13.61
C VAL A 34 -5.04 -2.23 -14.12
N THR A 35 -5.46 -3.44 -14.45
CA THR A 35 -6.86 -3.77 -14.74
C THR A 35 -7.60 -4.09 -13.44
N ILE A 36 -8.53 -3.22 -13.06
CA ILE A 36 -9.36 -3.35 -11.85
C ILE A 36 -10.05 -4.72 -11.71
N PRO A 37 -10.59 -5.35 -12.79
CA PRO A 37 -11.21 -6.68 -12.70
C PRO A 37 -10.22 -7.82 -12.37
N SER A 38 -8.95 -7.65 -12.69
CA SER A 38 -7.89 -8.64 -12.43
C SER A 38 -7.35 -8.58 -11.00
N ILE A 39 -7.77 -7.60 -10.19
CA ILE A 39 -7.34 -7.46 -8.80
C ILE A 39 -8.14 -8.42 -7.92
N TYR A 40 -7.44 -9.25 -7.15
CA TYR A 40 -8.06 -10.10 -6.13
C TYR A 40 -7.14 -10.30 -4.92
N ALA A 41 -7.64 -10.94 -3.87
CA ALA A 41 -6.88 -11.17 -2.64
C ALA A 41 -6.92 -12.65 -2.20
N ILE A 42 -5.79 -13.13 -1.69
CA ILE A 42 -5.61 -14.51 -1.21
C ILE A 42 -4.90 -14.53 0.16
N PRO A 43 -5.12 -15.55 1.01
CA PRO A 43 -4.32 -15.77 2.21
C PRO A 43 -2.87 -16.03 1.82
N ALA A 44 -1.93 -15.53 2.60
CA ALA A 44 -0.55 -15.95 2.51
C ALA A 44 -0.42 -17.37 3.06
N SER A 45 0.43 -18.20 2.43
CA SER A 45 0.70 -19.57 2.86
C SER A 45 1.41 -19.65 4.22
N PHE A 46 2.04 -18.55 4.65
CA PHE A 46 2.77 -18.46 5.91
C PHE A 46 1.91 -17.77 6.96
N TYR A 47 1.22 -18.57 7.77
CA TYR A 47 0.57 -18.10 8.99
C TYR A 47 1.63 -17.80 10.04
N ASP A 48 1.92 -16.52 10.26
CA ASP A 48 2.71 -16.08 11.40
C ASP A 48 1.77 -15.95 12.61
N GLY A 49 1.42 -17.10 13.20
CA GLY A 49 0.50 -17.20 14.32
C GLY A 49 -0.97 -16.90 13.98
N ASN A 50 -1.69 -16.30 14.94
CA ASN A 50 -3.15 -16.09 14.88
C ASN A 50 -3.61 -14.93 13.97
N ASN A 51 -2.70 -14.29 13.23
CA ASN A 51 -3.00 -13.13 12.40
C ASN A 51 -3.04 -13.51 10.92
N PRO A 52 -4.20 -13.43 10.25
CA PRO A 52 -4.29 -13.77 8.84
C PRO A 52 -3.53 -12.75 8.00
N LYS A 53 -2.48 -13.22 7.32
CA LYS A 53 -1.75 -12.45 6.30
C LYS A 53 -2.47 -12.58 4.96
N ILE A 54 -2.73 -11.46 4.29
CA ILE A 54 -3.44 -11.41 3.01
C ILE A 54 -2.50 -10.81 1.96
N ARG A 55 -2.44 -11.44 0.79
CA ARG A 55 -1.75 -10.95 -0.41
C ARG A 55 -2.75 -10.41 -1.41
N VAL A 56 -2.36 -9.36 -2.13
CA VAL A 56 -3.12 -8.81 -3.25
C VAL A 56 -2.44 -9.28 -4.53
N MET A 57 -3.25 -9.79 -5.44
CA MET A 57 -2.82 -10.35 -6.71
C MET A 57 -3.39 -9.53 -7.87
N HIS A 58 -2.69 -9.53 -8.99
CA HIS A 58 -3.14 -9.02 -10.29
C HIS A 58 -2.62 -9.98 -11.35
N ASP A 59 -3.51 -10.54 -12.18
CA ASP A 59 -3.14 -11.54 -13.22
C ASP A 59 -2.21 -12.66 -12.68
N ASP A 60 -2.54 -13.21 -11.51
CA ASP A 60 -1.84 -14.30 -10.81
C ASP A 60 -0.41 -13.99 -10.30
N ILE A 61 0.01 -12.72 -10.38
CA ILE A 61 1.25 -12.24 -9.75
C ILE A 61 0.94 -11.35 -8.54
N ASP A 62 1.87 -11.28 -7.58
CA ASP A 62 1.75 -10.35 -6.46
C ASP A 62 1.69 -8.91 -6.99
N LEU A 63 0.63 -8.16 -6.65
CA LEU A 63 0.48 -6.79 -7.12
C LEU A 63 1.53 -5.88 -6.45
N LYS A 64 2.44 -5.34 -7.25
CA LYS A 64 3.43 -4.34 -6.84
C LYS A 64 3.31 -3.12 -7.73
N LEU A 65 3.04 -1.95 -7.13
CA LEU A 65 2.79 -0.72 -7.87
C LEU A 65 4.04 0.14 -7.97
N HIS A 66 4.46 0.47 -9.19
CA HIS A 66 5.50 1.48 -9.42
C HIS A 66 4.82 2.84 -9.66
N CYS A 67 4.98 3.75 -8.69
CA CYS A 67 4.34 5.06 -8.71
C CYS A 67 5.38 6.17 -8.94
N ILE A 68 5.39 6.73 -10.15
CA ILE A 68 6.26 7.86 -10.47
C ILE A 68 5.65 9.19 -10.00
N ARG A 69 6.50 10.13 -9.60
CA ARG A 69 6.15 11.56 -9.37
C ARG A 69 5.08 11.80 -8.30
N LEU A 70 5.06 11.01 -7.24
CA LEU A 70 4.23 11.32 -6.06
C LEU A 70 4.77 12.59 -5.37
N ASN A 71 3.93 13.62 -5.25
CA ASN A 71 4.29 14.86 -4.57
C ASN A 71 4.01 14.73 -3.07
N VAL A 72 5.00 15.02 -2.23
CA VAL A 72 4.86 14.97 -0.77
C VAL A 72 4.31 16.31 -0.26
N ARG A 73 3.08 16.33 0.28
CA ARG A 73 2.44 17.53 0.85
C ARG A 73 2.88 17.87 2.26
N PHE A 74 3.01 16.86 3.12
CA PHE A 74 3.35 17.05 4.53
C PHE A 74 4.58 16.24 4.89
N GLY A 75 5.55 16.93 5.47
CA GLY A 75 6.80 16.35 5.95
C GLY A 75 6.59 15.31 7.04
N ILE A 76 7.60 14.45 7.13
CA ILE A 76 7.90 13.48 8.18
C ILE A 76 7.34 13.91 9.55
N ARG A 77 6.30 13.23 10.03
CA ARG A 77 5.99 13.23 11.46
C ARG A 77 6.74 12.09 12.13
N ILE A 78 7.63 12.41 13.06
CA ILE A 78 8.26 11.45 13.95
C ILE A 78 7.34 11.28 15.15
N PHE A 79 6.69 10.12 15.26
CA PHE A 79 5.77 9.85 16.36
C PHE A 79 6.46 9.29 17.62
N ASN A 80 7.74 8.88 17.52
CA ASN A 80 8.50 8.30 18.63
C ASN A 80 10.01 8.34 18.33
N ASP A 81 10.81 8.88 19.25
CA ASP A 81 12.28 8.92 19.14
C ASP A 81 12.92 7.52 19.22
N VAL A 82 12.24 6.56 19.87
CA VAL A 82 12.73 5.18 20.06
C VAL A 82 12.39 4.29 18.85
N ASN A 83 11.33 4.61 18.10
CA ASN A 83 10.93 3.87 16.90
C ASN A 83 10.27 4.85 15.90
N PRO A 84 11.08 5.63 15.17
CA PRO A 84 10.59 6.68 14.31
C PRO A 84 9.74 6.10 13.18
N ARG A 85 8.42 6.29 13.27
CA ARG A 85 7.49 5.95 12.20
C ARG A 85 7.25 7.17 11.34
N PHE A 86 7.95 7.24 10.22
CA PHE A 86 7.77 8.30 9.23
C PHE A 86 6.39 8.15 8.56
N THR A 87 5.53 9.16 8.75
CA THR A 87 4.32 9.31 7.94
C THR A 87 4.44 10.60 7.16
N PHE A 88 4.35 10.50 5.84
CA PHE A 88 4.28 11.63 4.93
C PHE A 88 3.01 11.48 4.09
N VAL A 89 2.40 12.61 3.74
CA VAL A 89 1.19 12.63 2.91
C VAL A 89 1.62 12.88 1.49
N VAL A 90 1.14 12.06 0.55
CA VAL A 90 1.42 12.23 -0.88
C VAL A 90 0.15 12.53 -1.66
N ASP A 91 0.32 13.26 -2.74
CA ASP A 91 -0.67 13.43 -3.78
C ASP A 91 -0.71 12.20 -4.66
N ALA A 92 -1.69 11.35 -4.40
CA ALA A 92 -2.02 10.22 -5.24
C ALA A 92 -2.89 10.67 -6.41
N SER A 93 -2.60 10.17 -7.61
CA SER A 93 -3.47 10.35 -8.77
C SER A 93 -4.82 9.64 -8.55
N PHE A 94 -5.85 10.08 -9.26
CA PHE A 94 -7.16 9.43 -9.22
C PHE A 94 -7.07 7.91 -9.51
N ARG A 95 -6.26 7.53 -10.51
CA ARG A 95 -6.05 6.13 -10.89
C ARG A 95 -5.37 5.31 -9.78
N LEU A 96 -4.38 5.89 -9.11
CA LEU A 96 -3.75 5.23 -7.96
C LEU A 96 -4.76 5.03 -6.82
N CYS A 97 -5.56 6.04 -6.49
CA CYS A 97 -6.61 5.92 -5.48
C CYS A 97 -7.63 4.83 -5.84
N GLU A 98 -8.08 4.77 -7.10
CA GLU A 98 -9.04 3.77 -7.57
C GLU A 98 -8.50 2.34 -7.41
N VAL A 99 -7.25 2.09 -7.82
CA VAL A 99 -6.57 0.79 -7.63
C VAL A 99 -6.48 0.45 -6.15
N LEU A 100 -6.07 1.39 -5.31
CA LEU A 100 -5.91 1.20 -3.87
C LEU A 100 -7.25 0.94 -3.16
N ASP A 101 -8.31 1.67 -3.50
CA ASP A 101 -9.65 1.44 -2.97
C ASP A 101 -10.16 0.03 -3.34
N LYS A 102 -9.89 -0.40 -4.58
CA LYS A 102 -10.26 -1.76 -5.02
C LYS A 102 -9.51 -2.81 -4.20
N CYS A 103 -8.19 -2.64 -4.02
CA CYS A 103 -7.39 -3.52 -3.16
C CYS A 103 -7.96 -3.59 -1.74
N ASP A 104 -8.30 -2.45 -1.14
CA ASP A 104 -8.87 -2.36 0.20
C ASP A 104 -10.15 -3.19 0.35
N VAL A 105 -11.05 -3.13 -0.63
CA VAL A 105 -12.29 -3.93 -0.63
C VAL A 105 -11.97 -5.43 -0.62
N HIS A 106 -11.07 -5.87 -1.49
CA HIS A 106 -10.70 -7.29 -1.59
C HIS A 106 -9.97 -7.78 -0.33
N VAL A 107 -9.01 -7.01 0.19
CA VAL A 107 -8.26 -7.39 1.40
C VAL A 107 -9.16 -7.38 2.62
N LYS A 108 -10.01 -6.37 2.80
CA LYS A 108 -10.94 -6.32 3.93
C LYS A 108 -11.88 -7.51 3.97
N LYS A 109 -12.44 -7.87 2.81
CA LYS A 109 -13.30 -9.05 2.66
C LYS A 109 -12.52 -10.32 3.04
N ARG A 110 -11.35 -10.52 2.44
CA ARG A 110 -10.54 -11.73 2.68
C ARG A 110 -10.04 -11.84 4.11
N TYR A 111 -9.66 -10.72 4.72
CA TYR A 111 -9.23 -10.65 6.11
C TYR A 111 -10.35 -11.10 7.06
N ALA A 112 -11.58 -10.66 6.83
CA ALA A 112 -12.74 -11.08 7.61
C ALA A 112 -13.07 -12.57 7.41
N GLU A 113 -12.98 -13.07 6.17
CA GLU A 113 -13.15 -14.50 5.86
C GLU A 113 -12.12 -15.39 6.56
N CYS A 114 -10.92 -14.86 6.83
CA CYS A 114 -9.87 -15.53 7.59
C CYS A 114 -9.96 -15.31 9.11
N GLY A 115 -11.08 -14.80 9.63
CA GLY A 115 -11.29 -14.62 11.07
C GLY A 115 -10.65 -13.35 11.65
N GLY A 116 -10.22 -12.41 10.81
CA GLY A 116 -9.69 -11.13 11.26
C GLY A 116 -10.78 -10.23 11.83
N ASP A 117 -10.59 -9.75 13.06
CA ASP A 117 -11.56 -8.96 13.84
C ASP A 117 -11.11 -7.51 14.11
N SER A 118 -9.90 -7.16 13.69
CA SER A 118 -9.33 -5.83 13.91
C SER A 118 -10.11 -4.75 13.16
N LYS A 119 -10.25 -3.56 13.79
CA LYS A 119 -10.84 -2.38 13.15
C LYS A 119 -10.08 -2.05 11.85
N TRP A 120 -10.82 -2.04 10.74
CA TRP A 120 -10.28 -1.69 9.42
C TRP A 120 -9.89 -0.21 9.35
N LYS A 121 -8.71 0.08 8.80
CA LYS A 121 -8.26 1.43 8.47
C LYS A 121 -7.99 1.46 6.95
N PRO A 122 -8.71 2.28 6.17
CA PRO A 122 -8.50 2.38 4.74
C PRO A 122 -7.09 2.86 4.40
N VAL A 123 -6.55 2.42 3.26
CA VAL A 123 -5.24 2.84 2.76
C VAL A 123 -5.28 4.26 2.20
N VAL A 124 -6.38 4.63 1.51
CA VAL A 124 -6.61 5.98 1.00
C VAL A 124 -7.31 6.79 2.08
N ASN A 125 -6.58 7.69 2.74
CA ASN A 125 -7.16 8.65 3.67
C ASN A 125 -7.65 9.88 2.91
N ARG A 126 -8.97 10.15 2.98
CA ARG A 126 -9.61 11.31 2.33
C ARG A 126 -9.79 12.51 3.27
N ASP A 127 -9.46 12.38 4.54
CA ASP A 127 -9.55 13.46 5.54
C ASP A 127 -8.54 14.57 5.20
N TYR A 128 -7.41 14.23 4.58
CA TYR A 128 -6.39 15.18 4.12
C TYR A 128 -6.79 15.97 2.86
N GLN A 129 -7.89 15.60 2.17
CA GLN A 129 -8.37 16.35 1.00
C GLN A 129 -8.83 17.76 1.39
N ASN A 130 -9.28 17.95 2.63
CA ASN A 130 -9.77 19.24 3.14
C ASN A 130 -8.67 20.11 3.77
N ILE A 131 -7.40 19.69 3.74
CA ILE A 131 -6.30 20.42 4.40
C ILE A 131 -5.60 21.40 3.45
N CYS A 132 -5.96 21.42 2.16
CA CYS A 132 -5.53 22.48 1.25
C CYS A 132 -6.66 23.49 1.04
N LEU A 133 -6.68 24.54 1.88
CA LEU A 133 -6.94 25.96 1.56
C LEU A 133 -6.96 26.75 2.88
N GLN A 134 -5.77 26.99 3.46
CA GLN A 134 -5.48 28.16 4.29
C GLN A 134 -4.08 28.65 3.93
#